data_AF-A0A811JW06-F1
#
_entry.id   AF-A0A811JW06-F1
#
_cell.length_a   1.000
_cell.length_b   1.000
_cell.length_c   1.000
_cell.angle_alpha   90.00
_cell.angle_beta   90.00
_cell.angle_gamma   90.00
#
_symmetry.space_group_name_H-M   'P 1'
#
loop_
_entity.id
_entity.type
_entity.pdbx_description
1 polymer ?
#
loop_
_entity_poly.entity_id
_entity_poly.type
_entity_poly.pdbx_seq_one_letter_code
_entity_poly.pdbx_strand_id
1 'polypeptide(L)'
;MIRQGTKLVQNHRINNNTIATSKSEDRTRSPAYEGAAPEQLVCIDSNRVEIVVEKHHPFFEMPVQTRARRLVSSQSPVQQKKAFKIWQYLRSTVDNVCDAYIEKDCRLDHQQLQGLRDHKYASAGYSFMDDLCMQRFWNWVVEYYPMWLAPNLITLIGLIINLLTVLVLSHYCYTATEEAPRWAYLLAALGLFCYQTLDATDGKQARRTGSSSPLGELFDHGCDSMTQVFVTLNMCFAFQLGLMKNMVWIAVMISVSTFYVAHWSTFCTGHLKFNRFDVTEAQDVIISVLLSTTLFGPSVWDTSIFGIITVKTLMLSGGCLGMINQVVVYLKSIFSEGSGKNGSTVADTSVIFPLFPLLSVLLPFCMIYSKSTSGIYDANITLFALCFAAVGAKATNRLVVAHMSRSPVGIWDWIYLSPLLMIINQYYDFYFDELKILVIATIYAYLSLLVYCVYICHQFCNYLDIYCFKIRRSAQSPTTSSSITKRSSETKRNR
;
A
#
# COMPACT_ATOMS: atom_id res chain seq x y z
N MET A 1 -19.34 19.16 54.33
CA MET A 1 -18.89 18.36 55.51
C MET A 1 -17.61 17.63 55.11
N ILE A 2 -16.46 18.29 55.24
CA ILE A 2 -15.44 18.12 56.29
C ILE A 2 -14.72 16.76 56.27
N ARG A 3 -13.46 16.78 55.80
CA ARG A 3 -12.20 16.33 56.47
C ARG A 3 -11.07 16.41 55.42
N GLN A 4 -10.28 17.49 55.33
CA GLN A 4 -9.07 17.83 56.09
C GLN A 4 -8.09 16.67 56.36
N GLY A 5 -6.84 16.86 55.91
CA GLY A 5 -5.66 16.07 56.29
C GLY A 5 -4.42 16.50 55.48
N THR A 6 -3.52 17.24 56.12
CA THR A 6 -2.33 17.93 55.56
C THR A 6 -1.04 17.29 56.11
N LYS A 7 0.10 17.43 55.38
CA LYS A 7 1.53 17.41 55.85
C LYS A 7 2.13 16.02 56.25
N LEU A 8 3.41 15.63 56.11
CA LEU A 8 4.80 16.17 55.88
C LEU A 8 5.66 15.06 55.19
N VAL A 9 6.61 15.31 54.27
CA VAL A 9 8.06 15.68 54.38
C VAL A 9 8.98 14.79 55.25
N GLN A 10 9.91 14.04 54.61
CA GLN A 10 11.34 13.73 54.94
C GLN A 10 11.83 12.70 53.89
N ASN A 11 12.86 12.83 53.04
CA ASN A 11 14.26 13.31 53.01
C ASN A 11 15.35 12.24 53.30
N HIS A 12 16.18 11.99 52.27
CA HIS A 12 17.58 11.48 52.18
C HIS A 12 18.04 10.03 52.49
N ARG A 13 18.69 9.40 51.49
CA ARG A 13 20.12 8.96 51.41
C ARG A 13 20.33 8.05 50.18
N ILE A 14 20.96 8.47 49.08
CA ILE A 14 22.39 8.42 48.71
C ILE A 14 23.20 7.28 49.38
N ASN A 15 23.69 6.34 48.56
CA ASN A 15 24.89 5.56 48.85
C ASN A 15 25.70 5.34 47.56
N ASN A 16 26.86 6.00 47.49
CA ASN A 16 27.98 5.70 46.60
C ASN A 16 28.83 4.61 47.24
N ASN A 17 29.40 3.69 46.45
CA ASN A 17 30.64 3.00 46.82
C ASN A 17 31.51 2.77 45.57
N THR A 18 32.68 3.40 45.62
CA THR A 18 33.86 3.23 44.76
C THR A 18 34.93 2.55 45.62
N ILE A 19 35.95 1.93 44.99
CA ILE A 19 37.30 1.48 45.47
C ILE A 19 37.53 0.02 45.00
N ALA A 20 38.66 -0.42 44.45
CA ALA A 20 39.87 0.20 43.92
C ALA A 20 40.65 -0.85 43.11
N THR A 21 41.48 -0.36 42.19
CA THR A 21 42.51 -1.06 41.44
C THR A 21 43.74 -1.39 42.29
N SER A 22 44.40 -2.53 42.06
CA SER A 22 45.83 -2.71 42.35
C SER A 22 46.54 -3.50 41.25
N LYS A 23 47.66 -2.92 40.78
CA LYS A 23 48.69 -3.53 39.93
C LYS A 23 49.75 -4.19 40.82
N SER A 24 50.35 -5.29 40.37
CA SER A 24 51.69 -5.73 40.80
C SER A 24 52.46 -6.27 39.60
N GLU A 25 53.60 -5.64 39.32
CA GLU A 25 54.63 -6.04 38.37
C GLU A 25 55.41 -7.25 38.92
N ASP A 26 55.90 -8.13 38.05
CA ASP A 26 57.19 -8.77 38.29
C ASP A 26 57.95 -9.03 36.99
N ARG A 27 59.25 -8.76 37.02
CA ARG A 27 60.21 -8.77 35.90
C ARG A 27 61.09 -10.00 35.99
N THR A 28 61.31 -10.74 34.90
CA THR A 28 62.57 -11.47 34.70
C THR A 28 62.95 -11.65 33.21
N ARG A 29 63.99 -10.90 32.82
CA ARG A 29 65.17 -11.20 31.97
C ARG A 29 65.07 -12.11 30.70
N SER A 30 65.33 -11.43 29.57
CA SER A 30 66.00 -11.82 28.29
C SER A 30 67.28 -12.70 28.43
N PRO A 31 67.88 -13.29 27.35
CA PRO A 31 67.99 -12.73 25.99
C PRO A 31 67.94 -13.66 24.75
N ALA A 32 67.64 -12.98 23.62
CA ALA A 32 68.22 -13.08 22.28
C ALA A 32 68.09 -14.37 21.45
N TYR A 33 67.29 -14.29 20.38
CA TYR A 33 67.81 -14.42 19.00
C TYR A 33 67.00 -13.50 18.06
N GLU A 34 67.74 -12.85 17.17
CA GLU A 34 67.31 -11.83 16.19
C GLU A 34 66.47 -12.42 15.05
N GLY A 35 65.55 -11.61 14.50
CA GLY A 35 65.09 -11.79 13.12
C GLY A 35 63.63 -11.45 12.82
N ALA A 36 63.41 -10.22 12.37
CA ALA A 36 62.28 -9.71 11.58
C ALA A 36 60.93 -9.41 12.30
N ALA A 37 60.50 -8.16 12.09
CA ALA A 37 59.42 -7.44 12.74
C ALA A 37 58.00 -7.78 12.18
N PRO A 38 56.93 -7.44 12.91
CA PRO A 38 55.64 -8.12 12.86
C PRO A 38 54.55 -7.34 12.09
N GLU A 39 53.62 -8.09 11.47
CA GLU A 39 52.29 -7.58 11.11
C GLU A 39 51.49 -7.32 12.39
N GLN A 40 51.22 -6.04 12.68
CA GLN A 40 50.36 -5.64 13.79
C GLN A 40 48.89 -5.83 13.43
N LEU A 41 48.23 -6.72 14.18
CA LEU A 41 46.80 -6.65 14.46
C LEU A 41 46.45 -5.25 14.98
N VAL A 42 45.50 -4.60 14.31
CA VAL A 42 44.81 -3.42 14.85
C VAL A 42 43.40 -3.84 15.26
N CYS A 43 43.14 -3.74 16.57
CA CYS A 43 41.80 -3.76 17.15
C CYS A 43 40.93 -2.67 16.51
N ILE A 44 39.78 -3.06 15.96
CA ILE A 44 38.79 -2.09 15.48
C ILE A 44 37.84 -1.78 16.64
N ASP A 45 37.93 -0.53 17.06
CA ASP A 45 37.13 0.12 18.08
C ASP A 45 35.66 0.23 17.63
N SER A 46 34.76 0.01 18.57
CA SER A 46 33.31 0.01 18.37
C SER A 46 32.79 1.41 18.59
N ASN A 47 32.76 2.26 17.54
CA ASN A 47 31.84 3.40 17.38
C ASN A 47 32.15 4.18 16.10
N ARG A 48 31.10 4.53 15.34
CA ARG A 48 31.05 5.21 14.02
C ARG A 48 31.10 4.29 12.80
N VAL A 49 29.92 3.81 12.40
CA VAL A 49 29.65 3.49 10.99
C VAL A 49 29.12 4.78 10.35
N GLU A 50 29.99 5.55 9.71
CA GLU A 50 29.56 6.52 8.70
C GLU A 50 29.04 5.74 7.50
N ILE A 51 27.74 5.86 7.26
CA ILE A 51 27.08 5.28 6.09
C ILE A 51 27.47 6.13 4.88
N VAL A 52 28.50 5.68 4.15
CA VAL A 52 28.73 6.14 2.77
C VAL A 52 27.70 5.45 1.89
N VAL A 53 26.55 6.10 1.69
CA VAL A 53 25.63 5.73 0.61
C VAL A 53 26.25 6.24 -0.68
N GLU A 54 26.86 5.35 -1.47
CA GLU A 54 27.15 5.62 -2.87
C GLU A 54 25.83 5.95 -3.59
N LYS A 55 25.62 7.24 -3.89
CA LYS A 55 24.50 7.74 -4.69
C LYS A 55 24.68 7.32 -6.15
N HIS A 56 24.33 6.08 -6.49
CA HIS A 56 24.06 5.69 -7.87
C HIS A 56 22.55 5.59 -8.09
N HIS A 57 21.94 6.64 -8.65
CA HIS A 57 20.56 6.65 -9.14
C HIS A 57 20.53 6.17 -10.61
N PRO A 58 19.98 4.98 -10.93
CA PRO A 58 19.94 4.48 -12.30
C PRO A 58 18.56 4.71 -12.92
N PHE A 59 18.16 5.96 -13.20
CA PHE A 59 16.84 6.19 -13.84
C PHE A 59 16.75 7.35 -14.85
N PHE A 60 17.85 7.99 -15.24
CA PHE A 60 17.80 9.05 -16.27
C PHE A 60 18.99 8.98 -17.25
N GLU A 61 19.01 7.98 -18.12
CA GLU A 61 19.75 8.07 -19.38
C GLU A 61 18.81 7.79 -20.56
N MET A 62 18.16 8.83 -21.08
CA MET A 62 17.46 8.76 -22.37
C MET A 62 18.30 9.37 -23.50
N PRO A 63 18.28 8.79 -24.71
CA PRO A 63 19.11 9.21 -25.83
C PRO A 63 18.50 10.41 -26.59
N VAL A 64 18.68 11.62 -26.06
CA VAL A 64 18.32 12.91 -26.73
C VAL A 64 19.56 13.63 -27.29
N GLN A 65 20.70 12.94 -27.39
CA GLN A 65 22.00 13.61 -27.55
C GLN A 65 22.30 14.17 -28.96
N THR A 66 21.66 13.70 -30.03
CA THR A 66 22.14 13.98 -31.39
C THR A 66 21.62 15.29 -32.00
N ARG A 67 20.44 15.77 -31.58
CA ARG A 67 19.86 17.05 -32.06
C ARG A 67 20.23 18.23 -31.15
N ALA A 68 20.34 17.99 -29.84
CA ALA A 68 20.77 18.99 -28.87
C ALA A 68 22.23 19.43 -29.07
N ARG A 69 23.15 18.49 -29.37
CA ARG A 69 24.58 18.81 -29.60
C ARG A 69 24.80 19.78 -30.78
N ARG A 70 24.01 19.69 -31.85
CA ARG A 70 24.11 20.59 -33.02
C ARG A 70 23.63 22.02 -32.73
N LEU A 71 22.66 22.20 -31.83
CA LEU A 71 22.17 23.51 -31.40
C LEU A 71 23.10 24.17 -30.36
N VAL A 72 23.82 23.36 -29.58
CA VAL A 72 24.78 23.84 -28.57
C VAL A 72 26.12 24.21 -29.19
N SER A 73 26.57 23.52 -30.26
CA SER A 73 27.82 23.83 -30.96
C SER A 73 27.80 25.13 -31.76
N SER A 74 26.63 25.70 -32.05
CA SER A 74 26.48 26.99 -32.74
C SER A 74 26.35 28.20 -31.78
N GLN A 75 26.42 27.97 -30.47
CA GLN A 75 26.29 29.00 -29.44
C GLN A 75 27.64 29.51 -28.96
N SER A 76 27.70 30.78 -28.55
CA SER A 76 28.95 31.37 -28.05
C SER A 76 29.44 30.66 -26.77
N PRO A 77 30.75 30.65 -26.47
CA PRO A 77 31.30 30.03 -25.25
C PRO A 77 30.66 30.55 -23.95
N VAL A 78 30.17 31.80 -23.97
CA VAL A 78 29.45 32.41 -22.85
C VAL A 78 28.05 31.80 -22.68
N GLN A 79 27.34 31.56 -23.77
CA GLN A 79 26.02 30.91 -23.77
C GLN A 79 26.11 29.46 -23.29
N GLN A 80 27.14 28.72 -23.70
CA GLN A 80 27.38 27.35 -23.24
C GLN A 80 27.68 27.28 -21.73
N LYS A 81 28.54 28.17 -21.20
CA LYS A 81 28.80 28.25 -19.76
C LYS A 81 27.54 28.62 -18.96
N LYS A 82 26.70 29.53 -19.48
CA LYS A 82 25.44 29.90 -18.85
C LYS A 82 24.46 28.72 -18.84
N ALA A 83 24.32 28.02 -19.97
CA ALA A 83 23.47 26.82 -20.07
C ALA A 83 23.94 25.69 -19.14
N PHE A 84 25.25 25.46 -19.03
CA PHE A 84 25.82 24.46 -18.11
C PHE A 84 25.56 24.81 -16.64
N LYS A 85 25.74 26.08 -16.24
CA LYS A 85 25.39 26.54 -14.89
C LYS A 85 23.90 26.40 -14.57
N ILE A 86 23.02 26.74 -15.52
CA ILE A 86 21.57 26.56 -15.37
C ILE A 86 21.24 25.06 -15.22
N TRP A 87 21.85 24.19 -16.03
CA TRP A 87 21.65 22.75 -15.93
C TRP A 87 22.14 22.18 -14.59
N GLN A 88 23.31 22.59 -14.10
CA GLN A 88 23.81 22.18 -12.78
C GLN A 88 22.89 22.65 -11.65
N TYR A 89 22.39 23.89 -11.72
CA TYR A 89 21.43 24.42 -10.75
C TYR A 89 20.14 23.61 -10.77
N LEU A 90 19.55 23.39 -11.95
CA LEU A 90 18.32 22.59 -12.09
C LEU A 90 18.50 21.17 -11.57
N ARG A 91 19.61 20.51 -11.91
CA ARG A 91 19.93 19.18 -11.40
C ARG A 91 20.02 19.16 -9.88
N SER A 92 20.76 20.11 -9.29
CA SER A 92 20.87 20.21 -7.83
C SER A 92 19.52 20.46 -7.17
N THR A 93 18.67 21.31 -7.76
CA THR A 93 17.31 21.55 -7.24
C THR A 93 16.46 20.29 -7.28
N VAL A 94 16.50 19.54 -8.39
CA VAL A 94 15.77 18.26 -8.51
C VAL A 94 16.28 17.25 -7.48
N ASP A 95 17.59 17.09 -7.36
CA ASP A 95 18.20 16.18 -6.39
C ASP A 95 17.78 16.54 -4.96
N ASN A 96 17.76 17.83 -4.60
CA ASN A 96 17.32 18.29 -3.28
C ASN A 96 15.83 18.01 -3.03
N VAL A 97 14.96 18.18 -4.04
CA VAL A 97 13.52 17.89 -3.91
C VAL A 97 13.29 16.38 -3.78
N CYS A 98 14.02 15.57 -4.55
CA CYS A 98 13.98 14.11 -4.44
C CYS A 98 14.46 13.62 -3.08
N ASP A 99 15.58 14.15 -2.58
CA ASP A 99 16.10 13.83 -1.24
C ASP A 99 15.08 14.21 -0.16
N ALA A 100 14.47 15.40 -0.26
CA ALA A 100 13.44 15.84 0.68
C ALA A 100 12.16 14.98 0.63
N TYR A 101 11.77 14.50 -0.55
CA TYR A 101 10.66 13.57 -0.72
C TYR A 101 10.95 12.22 -0.05
N ILE A 102 12.14 11.65 -0.31
CA ILE A 102 12.54 10.37 0.26
C ILE A 102 12.62 10.47 1.78
N GLU A 103 13.23 11.54 2.29
CA GLU A 103 13.40 11.76 3.73
C GLU A 103 12.07 11.94 4.46
N LYS A 104 11.12 12.67 3.89
CA LYS A 104 9.85 12.99 4.56
C LYS A 104 8.76 11.92 4.38
N ASP A 105 8.64 11.36 3.18
CA ASP A 105 7.49 10.49 2.86
C ASP A 105 7.86 9.02 2.82
N CYS A 106 9.12 8.68 2.49
CA CYS A 106 9.52 7.30 2.22
C CYS A 106 10.32 6.67 3.36
N ARG A 107 10.84 7.45 4.30
CA ARG A 107 11.70 6.94 5.38
C ARG A 107 10.90 6.67 6.65
N LEU A 108 11.08 5.48 7.22
CA LEU A 108 10.55 5.13 8.52
C LEU A 108 11.59 5.42 9.61
N ASP A 109 11.13 5.98 10.72
CA ASP A 109 11.99 6.16 11.89
C ASP A 109 12.20 4.83 12.65
N HIS A 110 13.10 4.83 13.62
CA HIS A 110 13.43 3.62 14.36
C HIS A 110 12.26 3.12 15.23
N GLN A 111 11.42 4.02 15.76
CA GLN A 111 10.26 3.63 16.58
C GLN A 111 9.18 2.98 15.73
N GLN A 112 8.95 3.51 14.52
CA GLN A 112 8.05 2.93 13.55
C GLN A 112 8.51 1.53 13.14
N LEU A 113 9.80 1.36 12.83
CA LEU A 113 10.37 0.04 12.53
C LEU A 113 10.23 -0.96 13.69
N GLN A 114 10.43 -0.51 14.94
CA GLN A 114 10.18 -1.34 16.12
C GLN A 114 8.71 -1.76 16.22
N GLY A 115 7.78 -0.81 16.11
CA GLY A 115 6.33 -1.08 16.14
C GLY A 115 5.93 -2.10 15.06
N LEU A 116 6.51 -1.98 13.86
CA LEU A 116 6.29 -2.91 12.76
C LEU A 116 6.76 -4.33 13.06
N ARG A 117 7.89 -4.50 13.75
CA ARG A 117 8.37 -5.84 14.15
C ARG A 117 7.47 -6.48 15.21
N ASP A 118 6.88 -5.68 16.07
CA ASP A 118 5.98 -6.15 17.13
C ASP A 118 4.55 -6.37 16.64
N HIS A 119 4.22 -5.90 15.42
CA HIS A 119 2.92 -6.08 14.81
C HIS A 119 2.59 -7.57 14.61
N LYS A 120 1.34 -7.91 14.92
CA LYS A 120 0.79 -9.24 14.67
C LYS A 120 -0.53 -9.06 13.96
N TYR A 121 -0.65 -9.70 12.80
CA TYR A 121 -1.88 -9.73 12.04
C TYR A 121 -3.03 -10.23 12.91
N ALA A 122 -4.13 -9.48 12.90
CA ALA A 122 -5.36 -9.82 13.57
C ALA A 122 -6.54 -9.47 12.66
N SER A 123 -7.37 -10.46 12.38
CA SER A 123 -8.63 -10.29 11.67
C SER A 123 -9.76 -11.04 12.38
N ALA A 124 -10.99 -10.57 12.19
CA ALA A 124 -12.19 -11.13 12.80
C ALA A 124 -13.32 -11.25 11.78
N GLY A 125 -14.02 -12.39 11.81
CA GLY A 125 -15.15 -12.68 10.92
C GLY A 125 -14.76 -13.43 9.65
N TYR A 126 -15.78 -13.97 8.99
CA TYR A 126 -15.70 -14.58 7.66
C TYR A 126 -16.89 -14.07 6.85
N SER A 127 -16.65 -13.83 5.56
CA SER A 127 -17.70 -13.49 4.61
C SER A 127 -18.58 -14.72 4.31
N PHE A 128 -19.74 -14.50 3.72
CA PHE A 128 -20.69 -15.58 3.41
C PHE A 128 -20.12 -16.56 2.37
N MET A 129 -19.49 -16.06 1.30
CA MET A 129 -18.91 -16.92 0.26
C MET A 129 -17.65 -17.64 0.72
N ASP A 130 -16.86 -16.99 1.58
CA ASP A 130 -15.75 -17.63 2.28
C ASP A 130 -16.20 -18.88 3.02
N ASP A 131 -17.22 -18.76 3.87
CA ASP A 131 -17.80 -19.87 4.63
C ASP A 131 -18.42 -20.94 3.72
N LEU A 132 -19.13 -20.51 2.66
CA LEU A 132 -19.89 -21.40 1.79
C LEU A 132 -18.99 -22.31 0.95
N CYS A 133 -18.02 -21.73 0.23
CA CYS A 133 -17.21 -22.49 -0.72
C CYS A 133 -15.78 -21.96 -0.95
N MET A 134 -15.55 -20.65 -0.88
CA MET A 134 -14.28 -20.06 -1.33
C MET A 134 -13.09 -20.48 -0.47
N GLN A 135 -13.27 -20.62 0.85
CA GLN A 135 -12.19 -21.10 1.72
C GLN A 135 -11.74 -22.52 1.35
N ARG A 136 -12.67 -23.40 0.94
CA ARG A 136 -12.34 -24.77 0.49
C ARG A 136 -11.60 -24.74 -0.84
N PHE A 137 -12.08 -23.92 -1.77
CA PHE A 137 -11.45 -23.72 -3.07
C PHE A 137 -10.01 -23.19 -2.93
N TRP A 138 -9.79 -22.13 -2.17
CA TRP A 138 -8.46 -21.53 -1.97
C TRP A 138 -7.50 -22.44 -1.20
N ASN A 139 -7.98 -23.21 -0.22
CA ASN A 139 -7.17 -24.22 0.47
C ASN A 139 -6.76 -25.35 -0.49
N TRP A 140 -7.60 -25.70 -1.46
CA TRP A 140 -7.24 -26.65 -2.51
C TRP A 140 -6.22 -26.04 -3.50
N VAL A 141 -6.42 -24.79 -3.94
CA VAL A 141 -5.50 -24.10 -4.88
C VAL A 141 -4.09 -23.96 -4.30
N VAL A 142 -3.97 -23.54 -3.03
CA VAL A 142 -2.66 -23.28 -2.42
C VAL A 142 -1.78 -24.52 -2.36
N GLU A 143 -2.34 -25.73 -2.35
CA GLU A 143 -1.58 -26.99 -2.32
C GLU A 143 -0.71 -27.18 -3.57
N TYR A 144 -1.14 -26.62 -4.71
CA TYR A 144 -0.43 -26.68 -6.00
C TYR A 144 0.74 -25.69 -6.08
N TYR A 145 0.82 -24.70 -5.19
CA TYR A 145 1.93 -23.76 -5.20
C TYR A 145 3.22 -24.45 -4.77
N PRO A 146 4.33 -24.21 -5.49
CA PRO A 146 5.61 -24.75 -5.07
C PRO A 146 6.12 -24.02 -3.82
N MET A 147 6.81 -24.73 -2.93
CA MET A 147 7.26 -24.20 -1.63
C MET A 147 8.30 -23.07 -1.72
N TRP A 148 8.84 -22.79 -2.91
CA TRP A 148 9.74 -21.65 -3.13
C TRP A 148 9.00 -20.37 -3.50
N LEU A 149 7.72 -20.45 -3.89
CA LEU A 149 6.93 -19.32 -4.35
C LEU A 149 6.59 -18.42 -3.15
N ALA A 150 7.15 -17.21 -3.18
CA ALA A 150 6.95 -16.21 -2.13
C ALA A 150 5.52 -15.64 -2.18
N PRO A 151 4.86 -15.42 -1.03
CA PRO A 151 3.52 -14.83 -0.95
C PRO A 151 3.40 -13.49 -1.71
N ASN A 152 4.29 -12.54 -1.44
CA ASN A 152 4.22 -11.21 -2.08
C ASN A 152 4.39 -11.27 -3.62
N LEU A 153 5.01 -12.33 -4.15
CA LEU A 153 5.10 -12.54 -5.60
C LEU A 153 3.74 -12.98 -6.17
N ILE A 154 2.97 -13.77 -5.42
CA ILE A 154 1.60 -14.17 -5.78
C ILE A 154 0.73 -12.92 -5.86
N THR A 155 0.75 -12.08 -4.82
CA THR A 155 0.03 -10.78 -4.77
C THR A 155 0.39 -9.90 -5.96
N LEU A 156 1.69 -9.74 -6.26
CA LEU A 156 2.17 -8.91 -7.37
C LEU A 156 1.69 -9.43 -8.73
N ILE A 157 1.72 -10.75 -8.93
CA ILE A 157 1.21 -11.38 -10.16
C ILE A 157 -0.29 -11.12 -10.30
N GLY A 158 -1.04 -11.26 -9.20
CA GLY A 158 -2.46 -10.91 -9.16
C GLY A 158 -2.70 -9.47 -9.61
N LEU A 159 -2.03 -8.51 -8.98
CA LEU A 159 -2.13 -7.09 -9.33
C LEU A 159 -1.85 -6.83 -10.82
N ILE A 160 -0.79 -7.43 -11.37
CA ILE A 160 -0.41 -7.28 -12.78
C ILE A 160 -1.49 -7.85 -13.70
N ILE A 161 -2.01 -9.05 -13.41
CA ILE A 161 -3.10 -9.66 -14.20
C ILE A 161 -4.31 -8.73 -14.21
N ASN A 162 -4.75 -8.27 -13.03
CA ASN A 162 -5.91 -7.40 -12.93
C ASN A 162 -5.71 -6.09 -13.72
N LEU A 163 -4.56 -5.43 -13.52
CA LEU A 163 -4.21 -4.20 -14.25
C LEU A 163 -4.24 -4.42 -15.76
N LEU A 164 -3.58 -5.46 -16.28
CA LEU A 164 -3.53 -5.73 -17.72
C LEU A 164 -4.93 -5.95 -18.30
N THR A 165 -5.78 -6.73 -17.62
CA THR A 165 -7.14 -6.99 -18.12
C THR A 165 -8.02 -5.75 -18.12
N VAL A 166 -7.92 -4.88 -17.10
CA VAL A 166 -8.62 -3.60 -17.07
C VAL A 166 -8.09 -2.64 -18.13
N LEU A 167 -6.78 -2.61 -18.38
CA LEU A 167 -6.21 -1.79 -19.44
C LEU A 167 -6.70 -2.23 -20.83
N VAL A 168 -6.75 -3.54 -21.09
CA VAL A 168 -7.33 -4.09 -22.33
C VAL A 168 -8.79 -3.68 -22.47
N LEU A 169 -9.59 -3.80 -21.42
CA LEU A 169 -11.00 -3.41 -21.47
C LEU A 169 -11.14 -1.89 -21.70
N SER A 170 -10.38 -1.08 -20.96
CA SER A 170 -10.38 0.38 -21.08
C SER A 170 -9.95 0.90 -22.45
N HIS A 171 -9.16 0.14 -23.20
CA HIS A 171 -8.80 0.49 -24.57
C HIS A 171 -10.04 0.57 -25.48
N TYR A 172 -11.05 -0.27 -25.22
CA TYR A 172 -12.29 -0.29 -26.00
C TYR A 172 -13.37 0.63 -25.42
N CYS A 173 -13.45 0.79 -24.10
CA CYS A 173 -14.49 1.56 -23.42
C CYS A 173 -13.91 2.65 -22.51
N TYR A 174 -13.03 3.47 -23.07
CA TYR A 174 -12.25 4.46 -22.32
C TYR A 174 -13.10 5.50 -21.59
N THR A 175 -14.27 5.87 -22.12
CA THR A 175 -15.18 6.80 -21.45
C THR A 175 -16.29 6.10 -20.66
N ALA A 176 -16.26 4.76 -20.61
CA ALA A 176 -17.34 3.93 -20.11
C ALA A 176 -18.70 4.23 -20.78
N THR A 177 -18.69 4.69 -22.04
CA THR A 177 -19.90 4.85 -22.86
C THR A 177 -19.97 3.82 -23.97
N GLU A 178 -18.81 3.34 -24.41
CA GLU A 178 -18.64 2.44 -25.53
C GLU A 178 -18.89 0.98 -25.14
N GLU A 179 -19.24 0.15 -26.12
CA GLU A 179 -19.29 -1.30 -25.96
C GLU A 179 -17.97 -1.93 -26.41
N ALA A 180 -17.38 -2.78 -25.57
CA ALA A 180 -16.19 -3.54 -25.91
C ALA A 180 -16.56 -4.89 -26.59
N PRO A 181 -15.63 -5.51 -27.33
CA PRO A 181 -15.81 -6.87 -27.81
C PRO A 181 -16.08 -7.85 -26.66
N ARG A 182 -16.98 -8.82 -26.87
CA ARG A 182 -17.40 -9.77 -25.81
C ARG A 182 -16.24 -10.50 -25.14
N TRP A 183 -15.19 -10.85 -25.89
CA TRP A 183 -14.00 -11.50 -25.34
C TRP A 183 -13.23 -10.62 -24.35
N ALA A 184 -13.30 -9.29 -24.47
CA ALA A 184 -12.62 -8.38 -23.56
C ALA A 184 -13.29 -8.37 -22.18
N TYR A 185 -14.64 -8.42 -22.13
CA TYR A 185 -15.37 -8.62 -20.87
C TYR A 185 -15.08 -9.98 -20.25
N LEU A 186 -14.96 -11.04 -21.06
CA LEU A 186 -14.58 -12.38 -20.57
C LEU A 186 -13.17 -12.36 -19.98
N LEU A 187 -12.23 -11.72 -20.67
CA LEU A 187 -10.85 -11.59 -20.19
C LEU A 187 -10.80 -10.83 -18.87
N ALA A 188 -11.58 -9.75 -18.71
CA ALA A 188 -11.69 -9.03 -17.45
C ALA A 188 -12.33 -9.88 -16.33
N ALA A 189 -13.36 -10.68 -16.64
CA ALA A 189 -13.98 -11.59 -15.67
C ALA A 189 -12.98 -12.64 -15.16
N LEU A 190 -12.26 -13.28 -16.10
CA LEU A 190 -11.24 -14.28 -15.77
C LEU A 190 -10.05 -13.65 -15.05
N GLY A 191 -9.63 -12.45 -15.46
CA GLY A 191 -8.56 -11.69 -14.82
C GLY A 191 -8.90 -11.33 -13.37
N LEU A 192 -10.12 -10.87 -13.12
CA LEU A 192 -10.60 -10.55 -11.77
C LEU A 192 -10.75 -11.80 -10.89
N PHE A 193 -11.25 -12.92 -11.44
CA PHE A 193 -11.30 -14.19 -10.71
C PHE A 193 -9.90 -14.71 -10.37
N CYS A 194 -8.96 -14.63 -11.31
CA CYS A 194 -7.55 -14.96 -11.07
C CYS A 194 -6.94 -14.05 -9.99
N TYR A 195 -7.20 -12.74 -10.05
CA TYR A 195 -6.77 -11.79 -9.02
C TYR A 195 -7.27 -12.22 -7.65
N GLN A 196 -8.59 -12.37 -7.47
CA GLN A 196 -9.22 -12.73 -6.20
C GLN A 196 -8.64 -14.04 -5.64
N THR A 197 -8.39 -15.02 -6.52
CA THR A 197 -7.79 -16.29 -6.12
C THR A 197 -6.35 -16.13 -5.63
N LEU A 198 -5.54 -15.36 -6.35
CA LEU A 198 -4.13 -15.14 -6.00
C LEU A 198 -4.00 -14.34 -4.70
N ASP A 199 -4.81 -13.30 -4.56
CA ASP A 199 -4.97 -12.46 -3.38
C ASP A 199 -5.32 -13.31 -2.15
N ALA A 200 -6.43 -14.04 -2.18
CA ALA A 200 -6.86 -14.86 -1.05
C ALA A 200 -5.94 -16.05 -0.70
N THR A 201 -5.05 -16.45 -1.61
CA THR A 201 -4.12 -17.57 -1.40
C THR A 201 -2.73 -17.16 -0.95
N ASP A 202 -2.35 -15.87 -1.00
CA ASP A 202 -1.01 -15.43 -0.61
C ASP A 202 -0.72 -15.65 0.89
N GLY A 203 -1.66 -15.31 1.78
CA GLY A 203 -1.55 -15.47 3.21
C GLY A 203 -1.66 -16.94 3.61
N LYS A 204 -2.40 -17.73 2.81
CA LYS A 204 -2.44 -19.20 2.98
C LYS A 204 -1.08 -19.80 2.64
N GLN A 205 -0.46 -19.35 1.55
CA GLN A 205 0.89 -19.75 1.19
C GLN A 205 1.88 -19.32 2.27
N ALA A 206 1.78 -18.09 2.78
CA ALA A 206 2.64 -17.58 3.85
C ALA A 206 2.59 -18.45 5.12
N ARG A 207 1.39 -18.90 5.51
CA ARG A 207 1.21 -19.84 6.63
C ARG A 207 1.80 -21.21 6.31
N ARG A 208 1.60 -21.73 5.09
CA ARG A 208 2.11 -23.03 4.63
C ARG A 208 3.64 -23.09 4.60
N THR A 209 4.29 -22.00 4.18
CA THR A 209 5.75 -21.89 4.07
C THR A 209 6.42 -21.37 5.35
N GLY A 210 5.64 -20.95 6.35
CA GLY A 210 6.16 -20.32 7.57
C GLY A 210 6.80 -18.95 7.32
N SER A 211 6.38 -18.24 6.28
CA SER A 211 6.93 -16.93 5.87
C SER A 211 5.95 -15.76 6.08
N SER A 212 4.98 -15.90 6.98
CA SER A 212 4.10 -14.80 7.40
C SER A 212 4.89 -13.65 8.01
N SER A 213 4.63 -12.42 7.58
CA SER A 213 5.30 -11.22 8.07
C SER A 213 4.42 -9.98 7.94
N PRO A 214 4.67 -8.92 8.72
CA PRO A 214 4.00 -7.61 8.55
C PRO A 214 4.18 -7.02 7.15
N LEU A 215 5.32 -7.30 6.48
CA LEU A 215 5.54 -6.88 5.10
C LEU A 215 4.52 -7.53 4.15
N GLY A 216 4.19 -8.80 4.35
CA GLY A 216 3.21 -9.50 3.51
C GLY A 216 1.83 -8.85 3.60
N GLU A 217 1.36 -8.56 4.81
CA GLU A 217 0.08 -7.87 5.05
C GLU A 217 0.08 -6.44 4.45
N LEU A 218 1.19 -5.71 4.56
CA LEU A 218 1.32 -4.38 3.95
C LEU A 218 1.27 -4.46 2.42
N PHE A 219 1.94 -5.47 1.85
CA PHE A 219 2.03 -5.66 0.42
C PHE A 219 0.66 -6.04 -0.18
N ASP A 220 -0.05 -6.94 0.49
CA ASP A 220 -1.43 -7.37 0.19
C ASP A 220 -2.40 -6.18 0.17
N HIS A 221 -2.63 -5.55 1.32
CA HIS A 221 -3.54 -4.40 1.44
C HIS A 221 -3.10 -3.19 0.59
N GLY A 222 -1.78 -3.06 0.37
CA GLY A 222 -1.23 -2.04 -0.49
C GLY A 222 -1.51 -2.25 -1.98
N CYS A 223 -1.63 -3.50 -2.42
CA CYS A 223 -2.06 -3.85 -3.78
C CYS A 223 -3.58 -3.73 -3.92
N ASP A 224 -4.34 -4.19 -2.92
CA ASP A 224 -5.80 -4.07 -2.87
C ASP A 224 -6.28 -2.63 -3.04
N SER A 225 -5.58 -1.66 -2.42
CA SER A 225 -5.92 -0.24 -2.49
C SER A 225 -5.91 0.32 -3.92
N MET A 226 -5.11 -0.27 -4.82
CA MET A 226 -5.13 0.02 -6.25
C MET A 226 -6.17 -0.82 -6.99
N THR A 227 -6.19 -2.13 -6.73
CA THR A 227 -7.10 -3.09 -7.38
C THR A 227 -8.56 -2.68 -7.25
N GLN A 228 -8.97 -2.17 -6.09
CA GLN A 228 -10.34 -1.76 -5.85
C GLN A 228 -10.88 -0.78 -6.93
N VAL A 229 -10.03 0.12 -7.46
CA VAL A 229 -10.43 1.02 -8.56
C VAL A 229 -10.54 0.27 -9.89
N PHE A 230 -9.66 -0.71 -10.16
CA PHE A 230 -9.75 -1.55 -11.35
C PHE A 230 -11.06 -2.34 -11.37
N VAL A 231 -11.45 -2.94 -10.24
CA VAL A 231 -12.74 -3.63 -10.09
C VAL A 231 -13.91 -2.68 -10.32
N THR A 232 -13.81 -1.46 -9.79
CA THR A 232 -14.85 -0.44 -9.98
C THR A 232 -14.98 -0.02 -11.45
N LEU A 233 -13.86 0.16 -12.15
CA LEU A 233 -13.85 0.48 -13.58
C LEU A 233 -14.47 -0.65 -14.41
N ASN A 234 -14.19 -1.91 -14.09
CA ASN A 234 -14.85 -3.06 -14.74
C ASN A 234 -16.38 -2.98 -14.64
N MET A 235 -16.91 -2.63 -13.47
CA MET A 235 -18.35 -2.38 -13.29
C MET A 235 -18.83 -1.19 -14.13
N CYS A 236 -18.09 -0.07 -14.12
CA CYS A 236 -18.42 1.12 -14.89
C CYS A 236 -18.52 0.82 -16.40
N PHE A 237 -17.57 0.04 -16.93
CA PHE A 237 -17.53 -0.38 -18.32
C PHE A 237 -18.67 -1.33 -18.68
N ALA A 238 -18.95 -2.32 -17.84
CA ALA A 238 -20.03 -3.29 -18.09
C ALA A 238 -21.42 -2.62 -18.12
N PHE A 239 -21.67 -1.67 -17.22
CA PHE A 239 -22.93 -0.93 -17.15
C PHE A 239 -23.00 0.32 -18.04
N GLN A 240 -21.93 0.65 -18.77
CA GLN A 240 -21.80 1.89 -19.53
C GLN A 240 -22.16 3.13 -18.69
N LEU A 241 -21.60 3.23 -17.47
CA LEU A 241 -21.93 4.31 -16.53
C LEU A 241 -21.51 5.70 -17.01
N GLY A 242 -20.64 5.80 -18.04
CA GLY A 242 -20.30 7.07 -18.67
C GLY A 242 -21.49 7.74 -19.37
N LEU A 243 -22.53 6.98 -19.72
CA LEU A 243 -23.79 7.52 -20.27
C LEU A 243 -24.59 8.30 -19.22
N MET A 244 -24.33 8.05 -17.94
CA MET A 244 -24.97 8.75 -16.84
C MET A 244 -24.02 9.79 -16.26
N LYS A 245 -24.45 11.04 -16.26
CA LYS A 245 -23.65 12.17 -15.79
C LYS A 245 -23.05 11.91 -14.41
N ASN A 246 -21.72 12.09 -14.29
CA ASN A 246 -20.92 11.96 -13.07
C ASN A 246 -20.84 10.55 -12.45
N MET A 247 -21.47 9.51 -13.02
CA MET A 247 -21.64 8.24 -12.30
C MET A 247 -20.35 7.43 -12.18
N VAL A 248 -19.48 7.46 -13.20
CA VAL A 248 -18.14 6.84 -13.10
C VAL A 248 -17.33 7.49 -11.97
N TRP A 249 -17.33 8.83 -11.93
CA TRP A 249 -16.64 9.60 -10.88
C TRP A 249 -17.18 9.27 -9.48
N ILE A 250 -18.51 9.28 -9.30
CA ILE A 250 -19.15 8.96 -8.02
C ILE A 250 -18.82 7.53 -7.58
N ALA A 251 -18.88 6.55 -8.49
CA ALA A 251 -18.58 5.15 -8.19
C ALA A 251 -17.13 4.98 -7.71
N VAL A 252 -16.16 5.57 -8.41
CA VAL A 252 -14.74 5.51 -8.05
C VAL A 252 -14.46 6.23 -6.72
N MET A 253 -15.09 7.40 -6.50
CA MET A 253 -14.95 8.14 -5.25
C MET A 253 -15.47 7.33 -4.05
N ILE A 254 -16.67 6.74 -4.16
CA ILE A 254 -17.26 5.90 -3.11
C ILE A 254 -16.35 4.69 -2.85
N SER A 255 -15.89 4.04 -3.91
CA SER A 255 -15.04 2.86 -3.86
C SER A 255 -13.75 3.09 -3.07
N VAL A 256 -12.97 4.13 -3.42
CA VAL A 256 -11.74 4.50 -2.69
C VAL A 256 -12.05 4.90 -1.25
N SER A 257 -13.14 5.66 -1.04
CA SER A 257 -13.52 6.12 0.31
C SER A 257 -13.86 4.95 1.23
N THR A 258 -14.65 3.97 0.76
CA THR A 258 -15.04 2.83 1.58
C THR A 258 -13.86 1.93 1.91
N PHE A 259 -12.94 1.70 0.96
CA PHE A 259 -11.72 0.94 1.22
C PHE A 259 -10.81 1.63 2.26
N TYR A 260 -10.66 2.96 2.16
CA TYR A 260 -9.93 3.74 3.15
C TYR A 260 -10.61 3.68 4.53
N VAL A 261 -11.95 3.78 4.59
CA VAL A 261 -12.70 3.74 5.87
C VAL A 261 -12.60 2.36 6.55
N ALA A 262 -12.48 1.26 5.79
CA ALA A 262 -12.18 -0.06 6.34
C ALA A 262 -10.83 -0.07 7.09
N HIS A 263 -9.81 0.50 6.48
CA HIS A 263 -8.48 0.65 7.07
C HIS A 263 -8.44 1.67 8.22
N TRP A 264 -9.27 2.70 8.15
CA TRP A 264 -9.48 3.62 9.27
C TRP A 264 -10.10 2.90 10.46
N SER A 265 -11.16 2.11 10.26
CA SER A 265 -11.69 1.26 11.33
C SER A 265 -10.60 0.38 11.92
N THR A 266 -9.78 -0.25 11.08
CA THR A 266 -8.65 -1.09 11.51
C THR A 266 -7.60 -0.31 12.32
N PHE A 267 -7.25 0.92 11.90
CA PHE A 267 -6.38 1.82 12.65
C PHE A 267 -6.95 2.21 14.02
N CYS A 268 -8.28 2.25 14.16
CA CYS A 268 -8.93 2.48 15.45
C CYS A 268 -8.96 1.23 16.33
N THR A 269 -9.31 0.07 15.78
CA THR A 269 -9.60 -1.16 16.54
C THR A 269 -8.41 -2.11 16.69
N GLY A 270 -7.38 -1.95 15.88
CA GLY A 270 -6.20 -2.82 15.83
C GLY A 270 -6.42 -4.19 15.17
N HIS A 271 -7.57 -4.41 14.52
CA HIS A 271 -7.85 -5.65 13.79
C HIS A 271 -8.84 -5.41 12.64
N LEU A 272 -8.62 -6.12 11.53
CA LEU A 272 -9.46 -6.01 10.33
C LEU A 272 -10.74 -6.83 10.51
N LYS A 273 -11.90 -6.22 10.30
CA LYS A 273 -13.20 -6.88 10.48
C LYS A 273 -13.82 -7.20 9.14
N PHE A 274 -14.17 -8.47 8.96
CA PHE A 274 -14.92 -8.96 7.83
C PHE A 274 -16.38 -9.15 8.21
N ASN A 275 -17.26 -8.53 7.43
CA ASN A 275 -18.71 -8.70 7.55
C ASN A 275 -19.19 -9.89 6.70
N ARG A 276 -20.46 -10.26 6.86
CA ARG A 276 -21.09 -11.33 6.06
C ARG A 276 -21.14 -11.03 4.56
N PHE A 277 -21.19 -9.76 4.19
CA PHE A 277 -21.07 -9.29 2.82
C PHE A 277 -19.89 -8.33 2.80
N ASP A 278 -18.84 -8.72 2.11
CA ASP A 278 -17.58 -7.99 2.08
C ASP A 278 -16.94 -8.03 0.69
N VAL A 279 -15.64 -7.77 0.61
CA VAL A 279 -14.88 -7.70 -0.64
C VAL A 279 -15.07 -8.94 -1.53
N THR A 280 -15.10 -10.16 -0.96
CA THR A 280 -15.30 -11.41 -1.72
C THR A 280 -16.61 -11.39 -2.50
N GLU A 281 -17.75 -11.14 -1.83
CA GLU A 281 -19.05 -11.10 -2.49
C GLU A 281 -19.14 -9.97 -3.52
N ALA A 282 -18.56 -8.81 -3.21
CA ALA A 282 -18.55 -7.69 -4.14
C ALA A 282 -17.80 -8.07 -5.43
N GLN A 283 -16.63 -8.71 -5.32
CA GLN A 283 -15.88 -9.18 -6.47
C GLN A 283 -16.63 -10.28 -7.24
N ASP A 284 -17.27 -11.24 -6.57
CA ASP A 284 -18.07 -12.29 -7.20
C ASP A 284 -19.26 -11.71 -7.99
N VAL A 285 -19.91 -10.67 -7.46
CA VAL A 285 -20.97 -9.92 -8.15
C VAL A 285 -20.41 -9.25 -9.40
N ILE A 286 -19.24 -8.59 -9.33
CA ILE A 286 -18.65 -7.95 -10.51
C ILE A 286 -18.18 -8.98 -11.55
N ILE A 287 -17.62 -10.12 -11.13
CA ILE A 287 -17.30 -11.24 -12.03
C ILE A 287 -18.56 -11.71 -12.74
N SER A 288 -19.67 -11.89 -12.00
CA SER A 288 -20.96 -12.29 -12.56
C SER A 288 -21.53 -11.25 -13.55
N VAL A 289 -21.35 -9.96 -13.26
CA VAL A 289 -21.71 -8.85 -14.17
C VAL A 289 -20.89 -8.93 -15.46
N LEU A 290 -19.57 -9.13 -15.38
CA LEU A 290 -18.71 -9.23 -16.56
C LEU A 290 -19.03 -10.47 -17.40
N LEU A 291 -19.30 -11.62 -16.77
CA LEU A 291 -19.75 -12.84 -17.46
C LEU A 291 -21.11 -12.65 -18.14
N SER A 292 -22.08 -12.01 -17.47
CA SER A 292 -23.38 -11.71 -18.05
C SER A 292 -23.26 -10.75 -19.24
N THR A 293 -22.39 -9.74 -19.12
CA THR A 293 -22.07 -8.79 -20.20
C THR A 293 -21.38 -9.48 -21.38
N THR A 294 -20.54 -10.49 -21.11
CA THR A 294 -19.95 -11.33 -22.16
C THR A 294 -21.02 -12.04 -22.98
N LEU A 295 -21.98 -12.69 -22.30
CA LEU A 295 -23.02 -13.51 -22.94
C LEU A 295 -24.06 -12.65 -23.67
N PHE A 296 -24.57 -11.62 -23.03
CA PHE A 296 -25.75 -10.87 -23.51
C PHE A 296 -25.41 -9.48 -24.05
N GLY A 297 -24.30 -8.89 -23.60
CA GLY A 297 -23.85 -7.55 -23.96
C GLY A 297 -24.24 -6.52 -22.92
N PRO A 298 -23.68 -5.31 -22.98
CA PRO A 298 -24.01 -4.25 -22.03
C PRO A 298 -25.50 -3.87 -22.02
N SER A 299 -26.18 -4.00 -23.17
CA SER A 299 -27.61 -3.69 -23.31
C SER A 299 -28.53 -4.52 -22.42
N VAL A 300 -28.09 -5.69 -21.93
CA VAL A 300 -28.88 -6.51 -20.99
C VAL A 300 -29.22 -5.72 -19.72
N TRP A 301 -28.34 -4.82 -19.30
CA TRP A 301 -28.50 -4.04 -18.08
C TRP A 301 -29.57 -2.96 -18.22
N ASP A 302 -29.84 -2.51 -19.45
CA ASP A 302 -30.90 -1.54 -19.75
C ASP A 302 -32.28 -2.20 -19.91
N THR A 303 -32.38 -3.51 -19.73
CA THR A 303 -33.67 -4.23 -19.73
C THR A 303 -34.54 -3.75 -18.56
N SER A 304 -35.76 -3.33 -18.86
CA SER A 304 -36.75 -2.91 -17.85
C SER A 304 -37.44 -4.11 -17.19
N ILE A 305 -37.40 -4.17 -15.87
CA ILE A 305 -38.18 -5.12 -15.05
C ILE A 305 -39.53 -4.47 -14.74
N PHE A 306 -40.62 -5.15 -15.11
CA PHE A 306 -42.01 -4.68 -14.96
C PHE A 306 -42.29 -3.31 -15.59
N GLY A 307 -41.45 -2.85 -16.52
CA GLY A 307 -41.58 -1.54 -17.17
C GLY A 307 -41.26 -0.33 -16.28
N ILE A 308 -40.73 -0.54 -15.07
CA ILE A 308 -40.54 0.53 -14.06
C ILE A 308 -39.05 0.81 -13.80
N ILE A 309 -38.25 -0.23 -13.61
CA ILE A 309 -36.85 -0.11 -13.20
C ILE A 309 -35.95 -0.94 -14.12
N THR A 310 -34.81 -0.40 -14.54
CA THR A 310 -33.83 -1.18 -15.30
C THR A 310 -33.04 -2.10 -14.38
N VAL A 311 -32.55 -3.24 -14.89
CA VAL A 311 -31.67 -4.13 -14.13
C VAL A 311 -30.44 -3.36 -13.62
N LYS A 312 -29.88 -2.46 -14.44
CA LYS A 312 -28.78 -1.55 -14.08
C LYS A 312 -29.10 -0.73 -12.84
N THR A 313 -30.23 -0.03 -12.82
CA THR A 313 -30.64 0.79 -11.66
C THR A 313 -30.86 -0.06 -10.42
N LEU A 314 -31.45 -1.25 -10.56
CA LEU A 314 -31.64 -2.17 -9.44
C LEU A 314 -30.30 -2.61 -8.83
N MET A 315 -29.33 -3.01 -9.67
CA MET A 315 -28.00 -3.44 -9.20
C MET A 315 -27.23 -2.30 -8.54
N LEU A 316 -27.24 -1.11 -9.15
CA LEU A 316 -26.58 0.07 -8.57
C LEU A 316 -27.21 0.48 -7.25
N SER A 317 -28.55 0.41 -7.13
CA SER A 317 -29.25 0.72 -5.88
C SER A 317 -28.92 -0.29 -4.78
N GLY A 318 -28.91 -1.59 -5.11
CA GLY A 318 -28.53 -2.65 -4.18
C GLY A 318 -27.08 -2.52 -3.71
N GLY A 319 -26.15 -2.25 -4.64
CA GLY A 319 -24.75 -1.97 -4.32
C GLY A 319 -24.60 -0.74 -3.43
N CYS A 320 -25.29 0.36 -3.74
CA CYS A 320 -25.28 1.57 -2.92
C CYS A 320 -25.77 1.31 -1.49
N LEU A 321 -26.88 0.59 -1.33
CA LEU A 321 -27.40 0.20 -0.02
C LEU A 321 -26.41 -0.68 0.77
N GLY A 322 -25.77 -1.64 0.09
CA GLY A 322 -24.72 -2.47 0.68
C GLY A 322 -23.54 -1.63 1.17
N MET A 323 -23.08 -0.68 0.36
CA MET A 323 -21.99 0.23 0.71
C MET A 323 -22.33 1.17 1.87
N ILE A 324 -23.55 1.71 1.90
CA ILE A 324 -24.04 2.53 3.03
C ILE A 324 -24.04 1.69 4.31
N ASN A 325 -24.54 0.46 4.27
CA ASN A 325 -24.52 -0.44 5.41
C ASN A 325 -23.08 -0.68 5.90
N GLN A 326 -22.16 -1.02 4.98
CA GLN A 326 -20.76 -1.27 5.30
C GLN A 326 -20.10 -0.04 5.95
N VAL A 327 -20.30 1.15 5.39
CA VAL A 327 -19.77 2.40 5.96
C VAL A 327 -20.35 2.67 7.35
N VAL A 328 -21.65 2.45 7.56
CA VAL A 328 -22.28 2.60 8.89
C VAL A 328 -21.66 1.64 9.91
N VAL A 329 -21.38 0.39 9.51
CA VAL A 329 -20.72 -0.60 10.38
C VAL A 329 -19.30 -0.12 10.74
N TYR A 330 -18.52 0.34 9.76
CA TYR A 330 -17.18 0.87 10.03
C TYR A 330 -17.20 2.12 10.91
N LEU A 331 -18.13 3.05 10.70
CA LEU A 331 -18.25 4.25 11.54
C LEU A 331 -18.61 3.88 12.98
N LYS A 332 -19.54 2.92 13.18
CA LYS A 332 -19.85 2.41 14.52
C LYS A 332 -18.60 1.84 15.21
N SER A 333 -17.81 1.07 14.48
CA SER A 333 -16.54 0.49 14.95
C SER A 333 -15.53 1.59 15.32
N ILE A 334 -15.34 2.59 14.45
CA ILE A 334 -14.43 3.74 14.67
C ILE A 334 -14.76 4.50 15.97
N PHE A 335 -16.04 4.75 16.24
CA PHE A 335 -16.45 5.55 17.39
C PHE A 335 -16.65 4.76 18.69
N SER A 336 -16.79 3.43 18.62
CA SER A 336 -17.15 2.61 19.79
C SER A 336 -16.04 1.67 20.25
N GLU A 337 -15.07 1.36 19.38
CA GLU A 337 -14.14 0.24 19.59
C GLU A 337 -12.65 0.64 19.48
N GLY A 338 -12.33 1.92 19.74
CA GLY A 338 -10.94 2.39 19.76
C GLY A 338 -10.10 1.63 20.79
N SER A 339 -8.96 1.06 20.35
CA SER A 339 -8.09 0.23 21.19
C SER A 339 -7.04 1.02 21.99
N GLY A 340 -6.84 2.29 21.68
CA GLY A 340 -5.88 3.18 22.34
C GLY A 340 -6.38 3.73 23.68
N LYS A 341 -5.54 4.53 24.33
CA LYS A 341 -5.90 5.19 25.59
C LYS A 341 -7.19 6.00 25.45
N ASN A 342 -8.13 5.81 26.37
CA ASN A 342 -9.44 6.50 26.36
C ASN A 342 -10.28 6.24 25.09
N GLY A 343 -10.12 5.08 24.43
CA GLY A 343 -10.85 4.77 23.20
C GLY A 343 -10.30 5.50 21.96
N SER A 344 -9.03 5.92 21.99
CA SER A 344 -8.31 6.51 20.86
C SER A 344 -7.83 5.44 19.86
N THR A 345 -7.14 5.84 18.81
CA THR A 345 -6.57 4.91 17.81
C THR A 345 -5.44 4.07 18.38
N VAL A 346 -4.95 3.07 17.63
CA VAL A 346 -3.77 2.26 18.02
C VAL A 346 -2.51 3.10 18.28
N ALA A 347 -2.44 4.32 17.75
CA ALA A 347 -1.34 5.26 17.92
C ALA A 347 -1.61 6.32 19.01
N ASP A 348 -2.62 6.12 19.87
CA ASP A 348 -3.06 7.07 20.90
C ASP A 348 -3.46 8.46 20.34
N THR A 349 -3.91 8.52 19.07
CA THR A 349 -4.40 9.75 18.42
C THR A 349 -5.92 9.77 18.29
N SER A 350 -6.50 10.93 17.99
CA SER A 350 -7.95 11.05 17.80
C SER A 350 -8.47 10.09 16.72
N VAL A 351 -9.54 9.35 17.02
CA VAL A 351 -10.23 8.49 16.06
C VAL A 351 -10.77 9.26 14.86
N ILE A 352 -10.94 10.58 14.95
CA ILE A 352 -11.39 11.43 13.84
C ILE A 352 -10.24 11.84 12.93
N PHE A 353 -9.00 11.82 13.41
CA PHE A 353 -7.86 12.37 12.68
C PHE A 353 -7.65 11.78 11.27
N PRO A 354 -7.84 10.46 11.03
CA PRO A 354 -7.74 9.88 9.68
C PRO A 354 -8.75 10.44 8.65
N LEU A 355 -9.76 11.22 9.07
CA LEU A 355 -10.62 11.99 8.17
C LEU A 355 -9.84 13.05 7.38
N PHE A 356 -8.83 13.70 7.97
CA PHE A 356 -8.12 14.79 7.31
C PHE A 356 -7.27 14.32 6.11
N PRO A 357 -6.48 13.25 6.19
CA PRO A 357 -5.84 12.68 5.01
C PRO A 357 -6.84 12.24 3.94
N LEU A 358 -7.98 11.63 4.32
CA LEU A 358 -9.04 11.28 3.37
C LEU A 358 -9.59 12.51 2.64
N LEU A 359 -9.95 13.56 3.37
CA LEU A 359 -10.43 14.82 2.78
C LEU A 359 -9.36 15.49 1.91
N SER A 360 -8.07 15.34 2.26
CA SER A 360 -6.95 15.85 1.45
C SER A 360 -6.85 15.15 0.09
N VAL A 361 -7.38 13.92 -0.04
CA VAL A 361 -7.54 13.23 -1.32
C VAL A 361 -8.84 13.61 -2.02
N LEU A 362 -9.98 13.56 -1.31
CA LEU A 362 -11.29 13.72 -1.92
C LEU A 362 -11.57 15.15 -2.41
N LEU A 363 -11.33 16.15 -1.55
CA LEU A 363 -11.74 17.53 -1.84
C LEU A 363 -11.05 18.11 -3.07
N PRO A 364 -9.72 17.92 -3.29
CA PRO A 364 -9.07 18.42 -4.49
C PRO A 364 -9.67 17.82 -5.78
N PHE A 365 -9.90 16.52 -5.83
CA PHE A 365 -10.47 15.88 -7.02
C PHE A 365 -11.93 16.25 -7.25
N CYS A 366 -12.74 16.37 -6.19
CA CYS A 366 -14.10 16.89 -6.29
C CYS A 366 -14.12 18.33 -6.85
N MET A 367 -13.18 19.18 -6.40
CA MET A 367 -13.05 20.53 -6.91
C MET A 367 -12.63 20.54 -8.39
N ILE A 368 -11.64 19.72 -8.76
CA ILE A 368 -11.17 19.61 -10.15
C ILE A 368 -12.31 19.20 -11.09
N TYR A 369 -13.04 18.15 -10.72
CA TYR A 369 -14.13 17.63 -11.54
C TYR A 369 -15.30 18.62 -11.61
N SER A 370 -15.70 19.21 -10.48
CA SER A 370 -16.89 20.10 -10.42
C SER A 370 -16.66 21.46 -11.06
N LYS A 371 -15.42 21.96 -11.08
CA LYS A 371 -15.08 23.27 -11.67
C LYS A 371 -14.62 23.20 -13.13
N SER A 372 -14.44 22.00 -13.68
CA SER A 372 -14.05 21.87 -15.08
C SER A 372 -15.18 22.37 -15.99
N THR A 373 -14.84 23.27 -16.90
CA THR A 373 -15.76 23.81 -17.92
C THR A 373 -15.47 23.26 -19.32
N SER A 374 -14.36 22.54 -19.49
CA SER A 374 -13.86 22.06 -20.78
C SER A 374 -14.34 20.66 -21.16
N GLY A 375 -14.89 19.89 -20.21
CA GLY A 375 -15.31 18.50 -20.40
C GLY A 375 -14.14 17.50 -20.57
N ILE A 376 -12.89 17.94 -20.42
CA ILE A 376 -11.70 17.08 -20.62
C ILE A 376 -11.69 15.88 -19.68
N TYR A 377 -12.13 16.04 -18.43
CA TYR A 377 -12.18 14.96 -17.47
C TYR A 377 -13.28 13.94 -17.76
N ASP A 378 -14.41 14.35 -18.36
CA ASP A 378 -15.43 13.40 -18.83
C ASP A 378 -14.91 12.59 -20.02
N ALA A 379 -14.26 13.27 -20.98
CA ALA A 379 -13.64 12.62 -22.14
C ALA A 379 -12.46 11.70 -21.76
N ASN A 380 -11.87 11.88 -20.58
CA ASN A 380 -10.73 11.11 -20.07
C ASN A 380 -11.01 10.51 -18.69
N ILE A 381 -12.25 10.11 -18.44
CA ILE A 381 -12.71 9.72 -17.10
C ILE A 381 -11.94 8.52 -16.53
N THR A 382 -11.52 7.58 -17.39
CA THR A 382 -10.68 6.45 -16.96
C THR A 382 -9.31 6.93 -16.48
N LEU A 383 -8.64 7.82 -17.22
CA LEU A 383 -7.35 8.37 -16.79
C LEU A 383 -7.50 9.20 -15.51
N PHE A 384 -8.56 10.00 -15.40
CA PHE A 384 -8.87 10.76 -14.19
C PHE A 384 -9.11 9.84 -12.98
N ALA A 385 -9.85 8.75 -13.16
CA ALA A 385 -10.08 7.73 -12.13
C ALA A 385 -8.78 7.04 -11.71
N LEU A 386 -7.88 6.70 -12.65
CA LEU A 386 -6.58 6.11 -12.35
C LEU A 386 -5.64 7.08 -11.61
N CYS A 387 -5.67 8.37 -11.96
CA CYS A 387 -4.94 9.40 -11.23
C CYS A 387 -5.41 9.49 -9.77
N PHE A 388 -6.73 9.55 -9.56
CA PHE A 388 -7.34 9.53 -8.24
C PHE A 388 -7.01 8.24 -7.47
N ALA A 389 -7.00 7.09 -8.15
CA ALA A 389 -6.63 5.80 -7.58
C ALA A 389 -5.21 5.82 -7.00
N ALA A 390 -4.23 6.34 -7.74
CA ALA A 390 -2.85 6.39 -7.26
C ALA A 390 -2.70 7.24 -5.98
N VAL A 391 -3.38 8.40 -5.92
CA VAL A 391 -3.38 9.28 -4.75
C VAL A 391 -4.08 8.61 -3.55
N GLY A 392 -5.26 8.01 -3.78
CA GLY A 392 -6.02 7.30 -2.75
C GLY A 392 -5.33 6.03 -2.24
N ALA A 393 -4.68 5.29 -3.12
CA ALA A 393 -3.88 4.10 -2.79
C ALA A 393 -2.72 4.48 -1.86
N LYS A 394 -1.95 5.52 -2.19
CA LYS A 394 -0.86 5.98 -1.30
C LYS A 394 -1.37 6.44 0.06
N ALA A 395 -2.49 7.16 0.11
CA ALA A 395 -3.10 7.58 1.38
C ALA A 395 -3.50 6.37 2.23
N THR A 396 -4.09 5.34 1.62
CA THR A 396 -4.43 4.08 2.31
C THR A 396 -3.18 3.34 2.78
N ASN A 397 -2.14 3.23 1.95
CA ASN A 397 -0.90 2.54 2.31
C ASN A 397 -0.21 3.21 3.51
N ARG A 398 -0.21 4.55 3.57
CA ARG A 398 0.30 5.28 4.74
C ARG A 398 -0.51 5.00 6.01
N LEU A 399 -1.83 4.84 5.89
CA LEU A 399 -2.69 4.48 7.01
C LEU A 399 -2.43 3.04 7.49
N VAL A 400 -2.23 2.09 6.56
CA VAL A 400 -1.81 0.70 6.89
C VAL A 400 -0.48 0.70 7.62
N VAL A 401 0.53 1.41 7.09
CA VAL A 401 1.85 1.53 7.75
C VAL A 401 1.70 2.13 9.14
N ALA A 402 0.91 3.19 9.29
CA ALA A 402 0.67 3.85 10.58
C ALA A 402 -0.02 2.94 11.59
N HIS A 403 -0.97 2.11 11.15
CA HIS A 403 -1.58 1.06 11.98
C HIS A 403 -0.52 0.09 12.47
N MET A 404 0.20 -0.55 11.55
CA MET A 404 1.16 -1.60 11.90
C MET A 404 2.30 -1.06 12.78
N SER A 405 2.76 0.16 12.52
CA SER A 405 3.83 0.81 13.28
C SER A 405 3.34 1.47 14.56
N ARG A 406 2.02 1.54 14.77
CA ARG A 406 1.36 2.29 15.85
C ARG A 406 1.81 3.74 15.94
N SER A 407 2.01 4.38 14.79
CA SER A 407 2.48 5.76 14.68
C SER A 407 1.38 6.70 14.18
N PRO A 408 1.43 8.00 14.51
CA PRO A 408 0.49 8.97 13.98
C PRO A 408 0.57 9.08 12.45
N VAL A 409 -0.56 9.32 11.80
CA VAL A 409 -0.61 9.58 10.36
C VAL A 409 -0.25 11.05 10.08
N GLY A 410 0.53 11.32 9.04
CA GLY A 410 0.80 12.68 8.57
C GLY A 410 -0.28 13.18 7.60
N ILE A 411 -0.72 14.43 7.74
CA ILE A 411 -1.69 15.02 6.80
C ILE A 411 -1.04 15.20 5.43
N TRP A 412 0.08 15.90 5.36
CA TRP A 412 0.78 16.21 4.11
C TRP A 412 1.46 14.97 3.51
N ASP A 413 1.45 14.91 2.17
CA ASP A 413 2.22 13.99 1.34
C ASP A 413 2.52 14.69 0.01
N TRP A 414 3.72 14.49 -0.53
CA TRP A 414 4.11 15.12 -1.79
C TRP A 414 3.28 14.65 -2.99
N ILE A 415 2.64 13.47 -2.92
CA ILE A 415 1.75 13.00 -3.99
C ILE A 415 0.60 13.98 -4.28
N TYR A 416 0.22 14.81 -3.30
CA TYR A 416 -0.79 15.85 -3.47
C TYR A 416 -0.38 16.98 -4.42
N LEU A 417 0.91 17.04 -4.82
CA LEU A 417 1.32 17.88 -5.93
C LEU A 417 0.58 17.50 -7.22
N SER A 418 0.17 16.24 -7.40
CA SER A 418 -0.64 15.79 -8.55
C SER A 418 -1.96 16.58 -8.69
N PRO A 419 -2.90 16.54 -7.72
CA PRO A 419 -4.11 17.35 -7.80
C PRO A 419 -3.85 18.85 -7.67
N LEU A 420 -2.80 19.28 -6.95
CA LEU A 420 -2.46 20.70 -6.85
C LEU A 420 -2.09 21.31 -8.21
N LEU A 421 -1.34 20.59 -9.05
CA LEU A 421 -1.00 21.03 -10.41
C LEU A 421 -2.25 21.25 -11.26
N MET A 422 -3.23 20.34 -11.17
CA MET A 422 -4.51 20.47 -11.87
C MET A 422 -5.31 21.68 -11.36
N ILE A 423 -5.42 21.85 -10.05
CA ILE A 423 -6.12 23.01 -9.45
C ILE A 423 -5.48 24.34 -9.85
N ILE A 424 -4.16 24.44 -9.81
CA ILE A 424 -3.43 25.65 -10.21
C ILE A 424 -3.72 25.97 -11.68
N ASN A 425 -3.71 24.96 -12.57
CA ASN A 425 -4.02 25.19 -13.97
C ASN A 425 -5.46 25.70 -14.18
N GLN A 426 -6.43 25.16 -13.44
CA GLN A 426 -7.82 25.64 -13.49
C GLN A 426 -7.98 27.05 -12.92
N TYR A 427 -7.20 27.42 -11.90
CA TYR A 427 -7.22 28.76 -11.31
C TYR A 427 -6.74 29.83 -12.30
N TYR A 428 -5.80 29.49 -13.19
CA TYR A 428 -5.31 30.36 -14.26
C TYR A 428 -6.04 30.13 -15.60
N ASP A 429 -7.33 29.83 -15.56
CA ASP A 429 -8.20 29.66 -16.73
C ASP A 429 -7.63 28.71 -17.80
N PHE A 430 -7.07 27.58 -17.36
CA PHE A 430 -6.54 26.53 -18.22
C PHE A 430 -5.38 26.99 -19.13
N TYR A 431 -4.46 27.80 -18.58
CA TYR A 431 -3.28 28.30 -19.28
C TYR A 431 -2.48 27.18 -20.01
N PHE A 432 -2.37 26.00 -19.38
CA PHE A 432 -1.83 24.80 -20.01
C PHE A 432 -2.95 23.85 -20.41
N ASP A 433 -2.67 23.05 -21.45
CA ASP A 433 -3.53 21.96 -21.92
C ASP A 433 -3.87 20.98 -20.79
N GLU A 434 -5.14 20.91 -20.42
CA GLU A 434 -5.63 20.11 -19.29
C GLU A 434 -5.33 18.61 -19.45
N LEU A 435 -5.42 18.07 -20.66
CA LEU A 435 -5.13 16.65 -20.89
C LEU A 435 -3.64 16.37 -20.64
N LYS A 436 -2.75 17.26 -21.10
CA LYS A 436 -1.32 17.12 -20.82
C LYS A 436 -1.03 17.22 -19.32
N ILE A 437 -1.67 18.15 -18.62
CA ILE A 437 -1.52 18.26 -17.16
C ILE A 437 -2.04 17.01 -16.45
N LEU A 438 -3.20 16.48 -16.85
CA LEU A 438 -3.75 15.25 -16.30
C LEU A 438 -2.81 14.06 -16.50
N VAL A 439 -2.24 13.89 -17.70
CA VAL A 439 -1.26 12.82 -17.98
C VAL A 439 -0.02 12.98 -17.12
N ILE A 440 0.55 14.18 -17.02
CA ILE A 440 1.74 14.46 -16.19
C ILE A 440 1.45 14.19 -14.71
N ALA A 441 0.31 14.67 -14.21
CA ALA A 441 -0.14 14.47 -12.83
C ALA A 441 -0.35 12.98 -12.51
N THR A 442 -0.90 12.22 -13.45
CA THR A 442 -1.09 10.76 -13.32
C THR A 442 0.25 10.03 -13.26
N ILE A 443 1.17 10.32 -14.20
CA ILE A 443 2.51 9.72 -14.22
C ILE A 443 3.25 10.04 -12.92
N TYR A 444 3.20 11.30 -12.48
CA TYR A 444 3.80 11.70 -11.21
C TYR A 444 3.22 10.94 -10.01
N ALA A 445 1.89 10.80 -9.93
CA ALA A 445 1.23 10.10 -8.83
C ALA A 445 1.66 8.62 -8.76
N TYR A 446 1.71 7.92 -9.88
CA TYR A 446 2.17 6.52 -9.93
C TYR A 446 3.67 6.37 -9.66
N LEU A 447 4.51 7.29 -10.15
CA LEU A 447 5.94 7.28 -9.82
C LEU A 447 6.16 7.53 -8.32
N SER A 448 5.43 8.49 -7.73
CA SER A 448 5.46 8.77 -6.30
C SER A 448 5.06 7.52 -5.49
N LEU A 449 3.93 6.91 -5.83
CA LEU A 449 3.45 5.67 -5.20
C LEU A 449 4.46 4.53 -5.34
N LEU A 450 5.01 4.31 -6.53
CA LEU A 450 5.99 3.24 -6.78
C LEU A 450 7.26 3.44 -5.95
N VAL A 451 7.82 4.65 -5.95
CA VAL A 451 9.03 4.97 -5.15
C VAL A 451 8.74 4.75 -3.66
N TYR A 452 7.58 5.22 -3.18
CA TYR A 452 7.16 4.99 -1.80
C TYR A 452 7.09 3.49 -1.46
N CYS A 453 6.38 2.70 -2.25
CA CYS A 453 6.25 1.26 -2.03
C CYS A 453 7.61 0.54 -2.04
N VAL A 454 8.49 0.85 -3.01
CA VAL A 454 9.83 0.25 -3.10
C VAL A 454 10.68 0.57 -1.88
N TYR A 455 10.74 1.83 -1.45
CA TYR A 455 11.53 2.24 -0.29
C TYR A 455 11.01 1.64 1.02
N ILE A 456 9.69 1.61 1.22
CA ILE A 456 9.07 1.00 2.41
C ILE A 456 9.35 -0.51 2.42
N CYS A 457 9.10 -1.22 1.31
CA CYS A 457 9.38 -2.66 1.21
C CYS A 457 10.86 -2.96 1.49
N HIS A 458 11.79 -2.17 0.96
CA HIS A 458 13.22 -2.35 1.18
C HIS A 458 13.61 -2.12 2.65
N GLN A 459 13.05 -1.11 3.33
CA GLN A 459 13.29 -0.89 4.76
C GLN A 459 12.76 -2.05 5.61
N PHE A 460 11.57 -2.58 5.29
CA PHE A 460 11.05 -3.78 5.95
C PHE A 460 11.95 -4.99 5.73
N CYS A 461 12.37 -5.24 4.49
CA CYS A 461 13.26 -6.35 4.15
C CYS A 461 14.56 -6.28 4.96
N ASN A 462 15.19 -5.11 5.02
CA ASN A 462 16.44 -4.91 5.75
C ASN A 462 16.27 -5.02 7.27
N TYR A 463 15.17 -4.49 7.81
CA TYR A 463 14.93 -4.50 9.26
C TYR A 463 14.51 -5.88 9.79
N LEU A 464 13.73 -6.64 9.00
CA LEU A 464 13.25 -7.97 9.36
C LEU A 464 14.19 -9.10 8.88
N ASP A 465 15.23 -8.79 8.11
CA ASP A 465 16.17 -9.74 7.47
C ASP A 465 15.43 -10.80 6.60
N ILE A 466 14.52 -10.31 5.76
CA ILE A 466 13.72 -11.09 4.80
C ILE A 466 13.87 -10.55 3.38
N TYR A 467 13.57 -11.38 2.39
CA TYR A 467 13.48 -10.95 0.99
C TYR A 467 12.01 -10.74 0.60
N CYS A 468 11.72 -9.69 -0.17
CA CYS A 468 10.35 -9.39 -0.59
C CYS A 468 9.74 -10.51 -1.47
N PHE A 469 10.50 -11.00 -2.46
CA PHE A 469 9.98 -11.93 -3.48
C PHE A 469 10.66 -13.31 -3.45
N LYS A 470 11.32 -13.66 -2.34
CA LYS A 470 12.00 -14.96 -2.19
C LYS A 470 11.88 -15.48 -0.78
N ILE A 471 11.60 -16.77 -0.64
CA ILE A 471 11.59 -17.42 0.67
C ILE A 471 13.03 -17.82 1.03
N ARG A 472 13.49 -17.41 2.21
CA ARG A 472 14.77 -17.87 2.75
C ARG A 472 14.65 -19.37 3.06
N ARG A 473 15.52 -20.19 2.47
CA ARG A 473 15.61 -21.60 2.88
C ARG A 473 16.13 -21.62 4.30
N SER A 474 15.29 -22.01 5.26
CA SER A 474 15.79 -22.34 6.59
C SER A 474 16.76 -23.51 6.42
N ALA A 475 18.00 -23.37 6.92
CA ALA A 475 18.89 -24.50 7.06
C ALA A 475 18.17 -25.50 7.96
N GLN A 476 17.73 -26.62 7.40
CA GLN A 476 17.17 -27.71 8.19
C GLN A 476 18.22 -28.09 9.23
N SER A 477 17.98 -27.73 10.49
CA SER A 477 18.66 -28.37 11.60
C SER A 477 18.36 -29.87 11.51
N PRO A 478 19.38 -30.75 11.50
CA PRO A 478 19.16 -32.18 11.37
C PRO A 478 18.27 -32.62 12.52
N THR A 479 17.14 -33.22 12.17
CA THR A 479 16.18 -33.80 13.09
C THR A 479 16.91 -34.86 13.93
N THR A 480 17.15 -34.56 15.20
CA THR A 480 17.50 -35.57 16.19
C THR A 480 16.29 -36.50 16.33
N SER A 481 16.40 -37.68 15.74
CA SER A 481 15.47 -38.78 15.91
C SER A 481 15.46 -39.22 17.38
N SER A 482 14.56 -38.67 18.19
CA SER A 482 14.22 -39.27 19.48
C SER A 482 13.15 -40.35 19.25
N SER A 483 13.59 -41.59 19.28
CA SER A 483 12.75 -42.78 19.34
C SER A 483 11.88 -42.73 20.60
N ILE A 484 10.60 -42.37 20.44
CA ILE A 484 9.60 -42.54 21.52
C ILE A 484 8.98 -43.92 21.38
N THR A 485 9.38 -44.78 22.32
CA THR A 485 8.86 -46.12 22.58
C THR A 485 7.35 -46.07 22.79
N LYS A 486 6.57 -46.76 21.96
CA LYS A 486 5.15 -47.04 22.20
C LYS A 486 5.02 -47.85 23.49
N ARG A 487 4.37 -47.27 24.52
CA ARG A 487 3.76 -48.05 25.61
C ARG A 487 2.25 -48.00 25.45
N SER A 488 1.69 -49.18 25.19
CA SER A 488 0.27 -49.48 25.17
C SER A 488 -0.37 -49.29 26.53
N SER A 489 -1.49 -48.56 26.58
CA SER A 489 -2.53 -48.78 27.58
C SER A 489 -3.89 -48.39 27.01
N GLU A 490 -4.65 -49.41 26.62
CA GLU A 490 -6.11 -49.36 26.56
C GLU A 490 -6.65 -48.79 27.88
N THR A 491 -7.68 -47.94 27.84
CA THR A 491 -8.83 -47.99 28.77
C THR A 491 -9.97 -47.06 28.27
N LYS A 492 -11.05 -47.72 27.82
CA LYS A 492 -12.50 -47.42 27.98
C LYS A 492 -13.09 -46.05 27.60
N ARG A 493 -13.99 -46.11 26.61
CA ARG A 493 -15.36 -45.56 26.57
C ARG A 493 -15.86 -44.96 27.89
N ASN A 494 -16.36 -43.71 27.85
CA ASN A 494 -17.77 -43.38 28.11
C ASN A 494 -18.08 -41.88 27.95
N ARG A 495 -19.22 -41.63 27.29
CA ARG A 495 -20.00 -40.38 27.08
C ARG A 495 -19.51 -39.41 26.03
#